data_AF-A0A4Y9FMM6-F1
#
_entry.id   AF-A0A4Y9FMM6-F1
#
_cell.length_a   1.000
_cell.length_b   1.000
_cell.length_c   1.000
_cell.angle_alpha   90.00
_cell.angle_beta   90.00
_cell.angle_gamma   90.00
#
_symmetry.space_group_name_H-M   'P 1'
#
loop_
_entity.id
_entity.type
_entity.pdbx_description
1 polymer ?
#
loop_
_entity_poly.entity_id
_entity_poly.type
_entity_poly.pdbx_seq_one_letter_code
_entity_poly.pdbx_strand_id
1 'polypeptide(L)'
;MSEAVVLAGPSHVTRLRFAIDQGETAPPRREVVFHDRPGESVASPFFQEPAVVEGAEDVVLMVGDFRFGNRRLVDDRQPGAYNGIEKDLISRANDRALYADSLAALDRIVEQKPSIRLLFWCLAGRELQNRLEGRYMSGGEYRHPVWNLADVES
;
A
#
# COMPACT_ATOMS: atom_id res chain seq x y z
N MET A 1 -11.32 -13.70 24.60
CA MET A 1 -11.98 -12.88 23.57
C MET A 1 -11.12 -13.00 22.33
N SER A 2 -11.69 -13.21 21.14
CA SER A 2 -10.88 -13.24 19.91
C SER A 2 -10.37 -11.82 19.69
N GLU A 3 -9.06 -11.61 19.72
CA GLU A 3 -8.50 -10.29 19.45
C GLU A 3 -8.81 -9.87 18.01
N ALA A 4 -9.34 -8.66 17.84
CA ALA A 4 -9.64 -8.10 16.54
C ALA A 4 -8.36 -7.88 15.74
N VAL A 5 -8.44 -8.08 14.42
CA VAL A 5 -7.34 -7.77 13.48
C VAL A 5 -7.54 -6.36 12.96
N VAL A 6 -6.50 -5.52 12.98
CA VAL A 6 -6.54 -4.25 12.26
C VAL A 6 -6.11 -4.50 10.83
N LEU A 7 -6.99 -4.19 9.87
CA LEU A 7 -6.64 -4.16 8.45
C LEU A 7 -6.51 -2.69 8.03
N ALA A 8 -5.27 -2.25 7.85
CA ALA A 8 -4.94 -0.92 7.38
C ALA A 8 -4.61 -0.93 5.89
N GLY A 9 -4.92 0.14 5.18
CA GLY A 9 -4.48 0.28 3.79
C GLY A 9 -5.22 1.32 2.96
N PRO A 10 -4.99 1.34 1.65
CA PRO A 10 -5.59 2.30 0.75
C PRO A 10 -7.01 1.86 0.36
N SER A 11 -7.50 2.37 -0.77
CA SER A 11 -8.83 2.11 -1.33
C SER A 11 -9.24 0.63 -1.45
N HIS A 12 -8.32 -0.33 -1.49
CA HIS A 12 -8.67 -1.75 -1.52
C HIS A 12 -9.24 -2.25 -0.19
N VAL A 13 -8.79 -1.71 0.93
CA VAL A 13 -9.37 -2.00 2.25
C VAL A 13 -10.78 -1.42 2.34
N THR A 14 -10.99 -0.19 1.84
CA THR A 14 -12.31 0.42 1.71
C THR A 14 -13.26 -0.46 0.88
N ARG A 15 -12.79 -0.95 -0.27
CA ARG A 15 -13.59 -1.81 -1.16
C ARG A 15 -13.90 -3.16 -0.52
N LEU A 16 -12.96 -3.76 0.21
CA LEU A 16 -13.20 -5.01 0.92
C LEU A 16 -14.27 -4.83 2.01
N ARG A 17 -14.17 -3.78 2.82
CA ARG A 17 -15.20 -3.42 3.81
C ARG A 17 -16.56 -3.26 3.14
N PHE A 18 -16.63 -2.48 2.07
CA PHE A 18 -17.87 -2.27 1.34
C PHE A 18 -18.47 -3.59 0.82
N ALA A 19 -17.66 -4.46 0.20
CA ALA A 19 -18.13 -5.76 -0.28
C ALA A 19 -18.66 -6.66 0.85
N ILE A 20 -18.07 -6.61 2.05
CA ILE A 20 -18.56 -7.32 3.23
C ILE A 20 -19.90 -6.73 3.68
N ASP A 21 -19.99 -5.40 3.80
CA ASP A 21 -21.18 -4.69 4.25
C ASP A 21 -22.38 -4.89 3.30
N GLN A 22 -22.12 -5.05 2.00
CA GLN A 22 -23.13 -5.38 0.98
C GLN A 22 -23.44 -6.88 0.87
N GLY A 23 -22.74 -7.75 1.59
CA GLY A 23 -22.90 -9.20 1.50
C GLY A 23 -22.40 -9.83 0.19
N GLU A 24 -21.58 -9.11 -0.58
CA GLU A 24 -20.95 -9.61 -1.81
C GLU A 24 -19.81 -10.59 -1.52
N THR A 25 -19.24 -10.53 -0.32
CA THR A 25 -18.26 -11.49 0.18
C THR A 25 -18.58 -11.91 1.61
N ALA A 26 -18.14 -13.11 1.99
CA ALA A 26 -18.34 -13.60 3.34
C ALA A 26 -17.57 -12.74 4.35
N PRO A 27 -18.15 -12.45 5.54
CA PRO A 27 -17.44 -11.75 6.58
C PRO A 27 -16.24 -12.57 7.08
N PRO A 28 -15.18 -11.90 7.56
CA PRO A 28 -14.02 -12.59 8.12
C PRO A 28 -14.42 -13.39 9.37
N ARG A 29 -13.70 -14.51 9.61
CA ARG A 29 -13.94 -15.38 10.78
C ARG A 29 -13.56 -14.73 12.11
N ARG A 30 -12.70 -13.71 12.06
CA ARG A 30 -12.30 -12.88 13.20
C ARG A 30 -12.86 -11.48 12.99
N GLU A 31 -13.10 -10.77 14.07
CA GLU A 31 -13.43 -9.35 14.01
C GLU A 31 -12.28 -8.58 13.33
N VAL A 32 -12.63 -7.69 12.41
CA VAL A 32 -11.68 -6.86 11.68
C VAL A 32 -12.04 -5.39 11.89
N VAL A 33 -11.07 -4.62 12.37
CA VAL A 33 -11.14 -3.16 12.44
C VAL A 33 -10.50 -2.61 11.17
N PHE A 34 -11.30 -1.95 10.33
CA PHE A 34 -10.83 -1.34 9.09
C PHE A 34 -10.25 0.05 9.36
N HIS A 35 -9.00 0.26 8.97
CA HIS A 35 -8.31 1.54 9.08
C HIS A 35 -7.82 1.98 7.69
N ASP A 36 -8.73 2.53 6.89
CA ASP A 36 -8.49 2.81 5.48
C ASP A 36 -8.51 4.30 5.10
N ARG A 37 -7.62 4.67 4.18
CA ARG A 37 -7.68 5.97 3.49
C ARG A 37 -7.41 5.83 1.97
N PRO A 38 -8.43 6.03 1.11
CA PRO A 38 -8.28 5.89 -0.33
C PRO A 38 -7.21 6.78 -0.96
N GLY A 39 -6.32 6.18 -1.75
CA GLY A 39 -5.32 6.91 -2.54
C GLY A 39 -4.17 7.48 -1.73
N GLU A 40 -4.14 7.24 -0.42
CA GLU A 40 -3.10 7.75 0.47
C GLU A 40 -1.79 7.00 0.28
N SER A 41 -0.67 7.73 0.36
CA SER A 41 0.66 7.14 0.36
C SER A 41 0.96 6.45 1.68
N VAL A 42 1.69 5.33 1.65
CA VAL A 42 2.19 4.68 2.86
C VAL A 42 3.15 5.57 3.66
N ALA A 43 3.77 6.55 2.99
CA ALA A 43 4.64 7.55 3.62
C ALA A 43 3.88 8.73 4.26
N SER A 44 2.55 8.76 4.17
CA SER A 44 1.75 9.77 4.86
C SER A 44 1.74 9.54 6.38
N PRO A 45 1.45 10.59 7.17
CA PRO A 45 1.26 10.43 8.62
C PRO A 45 0.15 9.44 9.00
N PHE A 46 -0.85 9.23 8.12
CA PHE A 46 -2.00 8.36 8.40
C PHE A 46 -1.58 6.94 8.78
N PHE A 47 -0.64 6.35 8.05
CA PHE A 47 -0.18 4.98 8.34
C PHE A 47 0.86 4.89 9.47
N GLN A 48 1.24 6.03 10.05
CA GLN A 48 2.07 6.11 11.26
C GLN A 48 1.24 6.45 12.51
N GLU A 49 -0.08 6.56 12.38
CA GLU A 49 -0.95 6.81 13.52
C GLU A 49 -0.94 5.62 14.50
N PRO A 50 -1.13 5.86 15.83
CA PRO A 50 -1.11 4.80 16.84
C PRO A 50 -2.03 3.62 16.54
N ALA A 51 -3.15 3.84 15.84
CA ALA A 51 -4.05 2.76 15.42
C ALA A 51 -3.38 1.68 14.56
N VAL A 52 -2.31 2.03 13.83
CA VAL A 52 -1.54 1.12 12.99
C VAL A 52 -0.30 0.59 13.72
N VAL A 53 0.39 1.45 14.47
CA VAL A 53 1.72 1.12 15.02
C VAL A 53 1.71 0.69 16.49
N GLU A 54 0.65 0.99 17.26
CA GLU A 54 0.55 0.70 18.70
C GLU A 54 -0.75 -0.03 19.09
N GLY A 55 -1.82 0.09 18.27
CA GLY A 55 -3.19 -0.12 18.72
C GLY A 55 -3.69 -1.57 18.82
N ALA A 56 -3.14 -2.51 18.07
CA ALA A 56 -3.57 -3.92 18.09
C ALA A 56 -2.38 -4.88 18.03
N GLU A 57 -2.52 -6.08 18.61
CA GLU A 57 -1.49 -7.12 18.49
C GLU A 57 -1.31 -7.56 17.03
N ASP A 58 -2.42 -7.82 16.33
CA ASP A 58 -2.44 -8.32 14.95
C ASP A 58 -2.84 -7.23 13.95
N VAL A 59 -1.86 -6.69 13.23
CA VAL A 59 -2.03 -5.64 12.23
C VAL A 59 -1.58 -6.16 10.87
N VAL A 60 -2.45 -6.01 9.87
CA VAL A 60 -2.11 -6.22 8.44
C VAL A 60 -2.16 -4.87 7.75
N LEU A 61 -1.04 -4.46 7.16
CA LEU A 61 -0.96 -3.29 6.30
C LEU A 61 -0.97 -3.72 4.84
N MET A 62 -2.09 -3.49 4.16
CA MET A 62 -2.17 -3.61 2.71
C MET A 62 -1.46 -2.42 2.08
N VAL A 63 -0.29 -2.65 1.50
CA VAL A 63 0.55 -1.60 0.92
C VAL A 63 -0.05 -1.16 -0.42
N GLY A 64 -0.26 0.15 -0.54
CA GLY A 64 -0.77 0.78 -1.75
C GLY A 64 0.24 0.82 -2.87
N ASP A 65 -0.18 1.46 -3.97
CA ASP A 65 0.75 1.79 -5.05
C ASP A 65 1.82 2.75 -4.52
N PHE A 66 3.10 2.46 -4.77
CA PHE A 66 4.19 3.35 -4.36
C PHE A 66 4.08 4.76 -4.97
N ARG A 67 3.32 4.92 -6.06
CA ARG A 67 3.08 6.22 -6.69
C ARG A 67 1.98 7.06 -6.04
N PHE A 68 1.29 6.53 -5.01
CA PHE A 68 0.25 7.31 -4.35
C PHE A 68 0.82 8.63 -3.80
N GLY A 69 0.09 9.71 -4.04
CA GLY A 69 0.47 11.08 -3.69
C GLY A 69 1.64 11.65 -4.48
N ASN A 70 1.90 11.18 -5.70
CA ASN A 70 3.02 11.69 -6.53
C ASN A 70 3.00 13.21 -6.79
N ARG A 71 1.85 13.88 -6.64
CA ARG A 71 1.74 15.34 -6.73
C ARG A 71 2.60 16.08 -5.68
N ARG A 72 2.88 15.47 -4.54
CA ARG A 72 3.77 16.02 -3.49
C ARG A 72 5.20 16.28 -3.96
N LEU A 73 5.62 15.70 -5.09
CA LEU A 73 6.94 15.92 -5.67
C LEU A 73 7.06 17.29 -6.34
N VAL A 74 5.95 17.94 -6.68
CA VAL A 74 5.93 19.20 -7.45
C VAL A 74 5.10 20.30 -6.78
N ASP A 75 4.40 20.00 -5.69
CA ASP A 75 3.55 20.93 -4.97
C ASP A 75 3.89 20.84 -3.47
N ASP A 76 4.23 21.98 -2.89
CA ASP A 76 4.60 22.15 -1.47
C ASP A 76 3.40 22.54 -0.60
N ARG A 77 2.23 22.74 -1.22
CA ARG A 77 1.00 23.18 -0.56
C ARG A 77 0.30 22.03 0.16
N GLN A 78 0.78 21.79 1.38
CA GLN A 78 0.28 20.91 2.45
C GLN A 78 0.61 19.42 2.35
N PRO A 79 1.31 18.86 3.36
CA PRO A 79 1.40 17.42 3.60
C PRO A 79 0.00 16.82 3.79
N GLY A 80 -0.32 15.73 3.08
CA GLY A 80 -1.57 14.95 3.27
C GLY A 80 -2.73 15.30 2.33
N ALA A 81 -2.59 16.26 1.42
CA ALA A 81 -3.61 16.58 0.41
C ALA A 81 -3.46 15.81 -0.91
N TYR A 82 -2.40 15.01 -1.05
CA TYR A 82 -2.04 14.34 -2.30
C TYR A 82 -2.51 12.89 -2.30
N ASN A 83 -3.78 12.70 -2.63
CA ASN A 83 -4.36 11.36 -2.83
C ASN A 83 -4.31 10.96 -4.30
N GLY A 84 -4.13 9.67 -4.56
CA GLY A 84 -4.17 9.11 -5.91
C GLY A 84 -2.86 9.27 -6.68
N ILE A 85 -2.92 9.12 -8.00
CA ILE A 85 -1.76 9.14 -8.89
C ILE A 85 -2.05 10.09 -10.04
N GLU A 86 -1.30 11.18 -10.11
CA GLU A 86 -1.33 12.11 -11.24
C GLU A 86 -0.55 11.53 -12.40
N LYS A 87 -1.24 11.26 -13.52
CA LYS A 87 -0.66 10.55 -14.67
C LYS A 87 0.52 11.30 -15.29
N ASP A 88 0.42 12.62 -15.36
CA ASP A 88 1.45 13.49 -15.95
C ASP A 88 2.75 13.53 -15.13
N LEU A 89 2.70 13.05 -13.89
CA LEU A 89 3.85 12.95 -12.99
C LEU A 89 4.43 11.53 -12.92
N ILE A 90 3.94 10.59 -13.72
CA ILE A 90 4.53 9.25 -13.82
C ILE A 90 5.80 9.34 -14.67
N SER A 91 6.94 9.20 -14.02
CA SER A 91 8.25 9.15 -14.67
C SER A 91 9.17 8.23 -13.86
N ARG A 92 10.20 7.68 -14.51
CA ARG A 92 11.18 6.83 -13.80
C ARG A 92 11.84 7.55 -12.62
N ALA A 93 12.08 8.85 -12.73
CA ALA A 93 12.67 9.65 -11.66
C ALA A 93 11.70 9.78 -10.47
N ASN A 94 10.45 10.13 -10.73
CA ASN A 94 9.42 10.28 -9.70
C ASN A 94 9.08 8.95 -9.04
N ASP A 95 8.95 7.89 -9.84
CA ASP A 95 8.70 6.53 -9.36
C ASP A 95 9.81 6.08 -8.40
N ARG A 96 11.09 6.35 -8.73
CA ARG A 96 12.22 6.04 -7.84
C ARG A 96 12.17 6.82 -6.53
N ALA A 97 11.89 8.12 -6.60
CA ALA A 97 11.79 8.96 -5.41
C ALA A 97 10.68 8.48 -4.47
N LEU A 98 9.49 8.19 -5.02
CA LEU A 98 8.35 7.72 -4.24
C LEU A 98 8.55 6.30 -3.72
N TYR A 99 9.22 5.43 -4.48
CA TYR A 99 9.58 4.10 -4.03
C TYR A 99 10.52 4.17 -2.82
N ALA A 100 11.59 4.95 -2.91
CA ALA A 100 12.53 5.13 -1.81
C ALA A 100 11.85 5.68 -0.55
N ASP A 101 10.98 6.67 -0.71
CA ASP A 101 10.21 7.25 0.40
C ASP A 101 9.21 6.25 1.01
N SER A 102 8.57 5.43 0.16
CA SER A 102 7.67 4.38 0.62
C SER A 102 8.42 3.30 1.41
N LEU A 103 9.59 2.86 0.95
CA LEU A 103 10.42 1.90 1.68
C LEU A 103 10.86 2.47 3.03
N ALA A 104 11.36 3.70 3.06
CA ALA A 104 11.74 4.36 4.32
C ALA A 104 10.56 4.50 5.30
N ALA A 105 9.34 4.69 4.80
CA ALA A 105 8.15 4.71 5.63
C ALA A 105 7.78 3.32 6.15
N LEU A 106 7.86 2.29 5.31
CA LEU A 106 7.62 0.90 5.71
C LEU A 106 8.63 0.43 6.75
N ASP A 107 9.91 0.75 6.58
CA ASP A 107 10.97 0.45 7.56
C ASP A 107 10.62 1.03 8.93
N ARG A 108 10.24 2.32 9.00
CA ARG A 108 9.79 2.96 10.24
C ARG A 108 8.57 2.28 10.87
N ILE A 109 7.58 1.90 10.06
CA ILE A 109 6.38 1.22 10.54
C ILE A 109 6.75 -0.15 11.13
N VAL A 110 7.62 -0.91 10.46
CA VAL A 110 8.10 -2.21 10.93
C VAL A 110 8.96 -2.07 12.19
N GLU A 111 9.82 -1.05 12.28
CA GLU A 111 10.60 -0.75 13.48
C GLU A 111 9.69 -0.47 14.69
N GLN A 112 8.61 0.30 14.50
CA GLN A 112 7.65 0.62 15.54
C GLN A 112 6.74 -0.57 15.89
N LYS A 113 6.39 -1.39 14.89
CA LYS A 113 5.51 -2.56 15.04
C LYS A 113 6.12 -3.78 14.33
N PRO A 114 7.10 -4.48 14.93
CA PRO A 114 7.78 -5.61 14.28
C PRO A 114 6.88 -6.81 13.95
N SER A 115 5.70 -6.88 14.57
CA SER A 115 4.69 -7.91 14.32
C SER A 115 3.74 -7.57 13.15
N ILE A 116 3.88 -6.39 12.54
CA ILE A 116 3.01 -5.99 11.42
C ILE A 116 3.24 -6.90 10.21
N ARG A 117 2.15 -7.29 9.56
CA ARG A 117 2.20 -8.06 8.31
C ARG A 117 1.97 -7.13 7.14
N LEU A 118 2.93 -7.05 6.24
CA LEU A 118 2.82 -6.27 5.01
C LEU A 118 2.19 -7.12 3.91
N LEU A 119 1.19 -6.58 3.22
CA LEU A 119 0.55 -7.22 2.07
C LEU A 119 0.68 -6.29 0.85
N PHE A 120 1.60 -6.60 -0.06
CA PHE A 120 1.88 -5.80 -1.26
C PHE A 120 0.87 -6.03 -2.39
N TRP A 121 -0.43 -6.01 -2.07
CA TRP A 121 -1.54 -6.34 -2.98
C TRP A 121 -1.49 -5.55 -4.31
N CYS A 122 -1.28 -4.23 -4.25
CA CYS A 122 -1.22 -3.38 -5.44
C CYS A 122 -0.04 -3.75 -6.36
N LEU A 123 1.12 -4.05 -5.76
CA LEU A 123 2.32 -4.40 -6.51
C LEU A 123 2.18 -5.77 -7.16
N ALA A 124 1.70 -6.76 -6.41
CA ALA A 124 1.44 -8.11 -6.92
C ALA A 124 0.43 -8.09 -8.09
N GLY A 125 -0.69 -7.38 -7.92
CA GLY A 125 -1.69 -7.24 -8.99
C GLY A 125 -1.14 -6.54 -10.23
N ARG A 126 -0.31 -5.51 -10.06
CA ARG A 126 0.35 -4.83 -11.18
C ARG A 126 1.35 -5.72 -11.90
N GLU A 127 2.18 -6.43 -11.15
CA GLU A 127 3.16 -7.33 -11.73
C GLU A 127 2.48 -8.43 -12.55
N LEU A 128 1.42 -9.04 -12.01
CA LEU A 128 0.60 -10.00 -12.75
C LEU A 128 0.05 -9.38 -14.05
N GLN A 129 -0.57 -8.20 -13.96
CA GLN A 129 -1.12 -7.53 -15.14
C GLN A 129 -0.05 -7.22 -16.18
N ASN A 130 1.11 -6.70 -15.76
CA ASN A 130 2.22 -6.40 -16.66
C ASN A 130 2.72 -7.67 -17.36
N ARG A 131 2.86 -8.79 -16.64
CA ARG A 131 3.25 -10.09 -17.20
C ARG A 131 2.24 -10.57 -18.25
N LEU A 132 0.94 -10.50 -17.95
CA LEU A 132 -0.13 -10.87 -18.88
C LEU A 132 -0.13 -10.01 -20.16
N GLU A 133 0.23 -8.74 -20.03
CA GLU A 133 0.32 -7.79 -21.16
C GLU A 133 1.69 -7.83 -21.88
N GLY A 134 2.63 -8.67 -21.44
CA GLY A 134 3.98 -8.73 -21.99
C GLY A 134 4.84 -7.49 -21.69
N ARG A 135 4.44 -6.64 -20.73
CA ARG A 135 5.18 -5.44 -20.35
C ARG A 135 6.36 -5.78 -19.45
N TYR A 136 7.49 -5.08 -19.67
CA TYR A 136 8.72 -5.24 -18.91
C TYR A 136 9.28 -6.68 -18.93
N MET A 137 8.93 -7.45 -19.96
CA MET A 137 9.45 -8.79 -20.20
C MET A 137 10.74 -8.70 -21.03
N SER A 138 11.80 -9.35 -20.57
CA SER A 138 13.07 -9.48 -21.28
C SER A 138 13.59 -10.90 -21.11
N GLY A 139 13.80 -11.62 -22.21
CA GLY A 139 14.30 -13.01 -22.14
C GLY A 139 13.37 -13.99 -21.42
N GLY A 140 12.07 -13.70 -21.34
CA GLY A 140 11.09 -14.49 -20.58
C GLY A 140 10.99 -14.13 -19.10
N GLU A 141 11.83 -13.21 -18.62
CA GLU A 141 11.82 -12.73 -17.24
C GLU A 141 11.16 -11.36 -17.14
N TYR A 142 10.38 -11.15 -16.08
CA TYR A 142 9.78 -9.86 -15.76
C TYR A 142 10.74 -9.05 -14.88
N ARG A 143 10.99 -7.81 -15.26
CA ARG A 143 11.70 -6.85 -14.41
C ARG A 143 11.22 -5.43 -14.67
N HIS A 144 10.39 -4.91 -13.77
CA HIS A 144 10.03 -3.50 -13.81
C HIS A 144 11.24 -2.63 -13.41
N PRO A 145 11.45 -1.47 -14.05
CA PRO A 145 12.67 -0.67 -13.92
C PRO A 145 12.88 0.01 -12.56
N VAL A 146 11.93 -0.09 -11.63
CA VAL A 146 11.97 0.65 -10.35
C VAL A 146 11.70 -0.24 -9.13
N TRP A 147 10.66 -1.07 -9.19
CA TRP A 147 10.19 -1.91 -8.09
C TRP A 147 9.81 -3.27 -8.66
N ASN A 148 10.03 -4.34 -7.92
CA ASN A 148 9.56 -5.68 -8.26
C ASN A 148 9.05 -6.32 -6.98
N LEU A 149 8.04 -7.18 -7.08
CA LEU A 149 7.46 -7.81 -5.90
C LEU A 149 8.51 -8.60 -5.10
N ALA A 150 9.37 -9.34 -5.82
CA ALA A 150 10.47 -10.10 -5.23
C ALA A 150 11.51 -9.24 -4.48
N ASP A 151 11.57 -7.93 -4.73
CA ASP A 151 12.51 -7.03 -4.05
C ASP A 151 11.97 -6.57 -2.67
N VAL A 152 10.69 -6.82 -2.33
CA VAL A 152 10.04 -6.33 -1.09
C VAL A 152 9.33 -7.40 -0.26
N GLU A 153 9.15 -8.61 -0.79
CA GLU A 153 8.53 -9.74 -0.06
C GLU A 153 9.54 -10.64 0.68
N SER A 154 10.84 -10.34 0.61
CA SER A 154 11.93 -11.11 1.23
C SER A 154 12.18 -10.72 2.68
#